data_AF-A0A2S9FKC9-F1
#
_entry.id   AF-A0A2S9FKC9-F1
#
_cell.length_a   1.000
_cell.length_b   1.000
_cell.length_c   1.000
_cell.angle_alpha   90.00
_cell.angle_beta   90.00
_cell.angle_gamma   90.00
#
_symmetry.space_group_name_H-M   'P 1'
#
loop_
_entity.id
_entity.type
_entity.pdbx_description
1 polymer ?
#
loop_
_entity_poly.entity_id
_entity_poly.type
_entity_poly.pdbx_seq_one_letter_code
_entity_poly.pdbx_strand_id
1 'polypeptide(L)'
;MSALATALSTAMTTSTADLVLLDRATGAWIRHPWQELHARAENIAERILNGPDGAVGLVGEPTVEFIAAIQGTWLAGRSLSILPGPVRGADDRQWAQSTVDRFSGIGVRQVFTHGV
;
A
#
# COMPACT_ATOMS: atom_id res chain seq x y z
N MET A 1 3.26 13.50 13.04
CA MET A 1 3.87 12.41 12.25
C MET A 1 4.67 11.53 13.19
N SER A 2 4.69 10.20 12.97
CA SER A 2 5.48 9.27 13.80
C SER A 2 6.98 9.37 13.46
N ALA A 3 7.86 8.95 14.39
CA ALA A 3 9.31 8.92 14.14
C ALA A 3 9.67 8.09 12.89
N LEU A 4 8.94 6.99 12.66
CA LEU A 4 9.09 6.16 11.45
C LEU A 4 8.75 6.94 10.18
N ALA A 5 7.60 7.64 10.16
CA ALA A 5 7.15 8.40 9.00
C ALA A 5 8.12 9.54 8.64
N THR A 6 8.68 10.21 9.65
CA THR A 6 9.71 11.24 9.45
C THR A 6 11.00 10.64 8.89
N ALA A 7 11.51 9.55 9.49
CA ALA A 7 12.75 8.92 9.04
C ALA A 7 12.65 8.40 7.59
N LEU A 8 11.51 7.79 7.23
CA LEU A 8 11.26 7.32 5.88
C LEU A 8 11.13 8.47 4.87
N SER A 9 10.42 9.54 5.22
CA SER A 9 10.28 10.70 4.33
C SER A 9 11.64 11.31 4.01
N THR A 10 12.51 11.47 5.03
CA THR A 10 13.89 11.92 4.81
C THR A 10 14.65 10.95 3.90
N ALA A 11 14.63 9.65 4.21
CA ALA A 11 15.35 8.66 3.41
C ALA A 11 14.90 8.64 1.94
N MET A 12 13.59 8.69 1.68
CA MET A 12 13.04 8.67 0.33
C MET A 12 13.34 9.96 -0.45
N THR A 13 13.31 11.11 0.21
CA THR A 13 13.55 12.41 -0.45
C THR A 13 15.03 12.66 -0.74
N THR A 14 15.95 12.14 0.09
CA THR A 14 17.40 12.33 -0.08
C THR A 14 18.10 11.21 -0.82
N SER A 15 17.48 10.04 -0.97
CA SER A 15 18.10 8.88 -1.62
C SER A 15 18.30 9.10 -3.11
N THR A 16 19.45 8.70 -3.66
CA THR A 16 19.67 8.64 -5.11
C THR A 16 19.37 7.26 -5.70
N ALA A 17 18.81 6.35 -4.91
CA ALA A 17 18.44 5.01 -5.35
C ALA A 17 17.02 4.98 -5.93
N ASP A 18 16.68 3.85 -6.54
CA ASP A 18 15.34 3.59 -7.08
C ASP A 18 14.69 2.40 -6.35
N LEU A 19 13.36 2.43 -6.26
CA LEU A 19 12.56 1.22 -6.16
C LEU A 19 12.53 0.56 -7.54
N VAL A 20 12.89 -0.72 -7.63
CA VAL A 20 12.85 -1.47 -8.90
C VAL A 20 11.80 -2.57 -8.79
N LEU A 21 10.77 -2.51 -9.65
CA LEU A 21 9.66 -3.47 -9.68
C LEU A 21 9.63 -4.22 -11.00
N LEU A 22 9.26 -5.50 -10.95
CA LEU A 22 9.01 -6.28 -12.16
C LEU A 22 7.60 -5.98 -12.66
N ASP A 23 7.48 -5.44 -13.88
CA ASP A 23 6.22 -5.39 -14.60
C ASP A 23 5.91 -6.78 -15.15
N ARG A 24 4.84 -7.40 -14.62
CA ARG A 24 4.40 -8.73 -15.01
C ARG A 24 3.88 -8.80 -16.45
N ALA A 25 3.35 -7.71 -16.98
CA ALA A 25 2.77 -7.68 -18.32
C ALA A 25 3.88 -7.66 -19.39
N THR A 26 4.94 -6.90 -19.16
CA THR A 26 6.04 -6.75 -20.11
C THR A 26 7.25 -7.61 -19.79
N GLY A 27 7.36 -8.12 -18.56
CA GLY A 27 8.53 -8.82 -18.05
C GLY A 27 9.74 -7.91 -17.77
N ALA A 28 9.57 -6.59 -17.86
CA ALA A 28 10.64 -5.62 -17.68
C ALA A 28 10.79 -5.19 -16.21
N TRP A 29 12.01 -4.90 -15.79
CA TRP A 29 12.29 -4.24 -14.51
C TRP A 29 12.18 -2.72 -14.69
N ILE A 30 11.22 -2.12 -14.01
CA ILE A 30 10.95 -0.68 -14.05
C ILE A 30 11.54 -0.02 -12.80
N ARG A 31 12.26 1.09 -13.01
CA ARG A 31 12.86 1.91 -11.95
C ARG A 31 11.92 3.06 -11.60
N HIS A 32 11.75 3.29 -10.31
CA HIS A 32 10.98 4.39 -9.75
C HIS A 32 11.85 5.13 -8.73
N PRO A 33 12.21 6.41 -8.97
CA PRO A 33 12.91 7.22 -7.98
C PRO A 33 12.12 7.30 -6.68
N TRP A 34 12.81 7.18 -5.53
CA TRP A 34 12.13 7.23 -4.23
C TRP A 34 11.41 8.56 -3.98
N GLN A 35 11.89 9.67 -4.57
CA GLN A 35 11.24 10.98 -4.51
C GLN A 35 9.86 10.96 -5.18
N GLU A 36 9.75 10.31 -6.34
CA GLU A 36 8.46 10.19 -7.04
C GLU A 36 7.49 9.31 -6.25
N LEU A 37 7.99 8.25 -5.61
CA LEU A 37 7.19 7.40 -4.74
C LEU A 37 6.69 8.16 -3.51
N HIS A 38 7.53 9.02 -2.93
CA HIS A 38 7.18 9.86 -1.80
C HIS A 38 6.05 10.84 -2.15
N ALA A 39 6.14 11.52 -3.30
CA ALA A 39 5.07 12.40 -3.78
C ALA A 39 3.75 11.64 -4.01
N ARG A 40 3.80 10.41 -4.55
CA ARG A 40 2.62 9.55 -4.68
C ARG A 40 2.01 9.19 -3.33
N ALA A 41 2.84 8.89 -2.34
CA ALA A 41 2.39 8.56 -1.00
C ALA A 41 1.77 9.75 -0.27
N GLU A 42 2.25 10.97 -0.49
CA GLU A 42 1.62 12.19 0.03
C GLU A 42 0.19 12.34 -0.52
N ASN A 43 0.00 12.13 -1.82
CA ASN A 43 -1.34 12.14 -2.43
C ASN A 43 -2.25 11.04 -1.86
N ILE A 44 -1.69 9.85 -1.60
CA ILE A 44 -2.45 8.75 -0.96
C ILE A 44 -2.80 9.10 0.49
N ALA A 45 -1.88 9.72 1.24
CA ALA A 45 -2.13 10.16 2.61
C ALA A 45 -3.29 11.15 2.67
N GLU A 46 -3.33 12.12 1.75
CA GLU A 46 -4.46 13.04 1.62
C GLU A 46 -5.77 12.29 1.35
N ARG A 47 -5.76 11.33 0.43
CA ARG A 47 -6.93 10.48 0.14
C ARG A 47 -7.39 9.66 1.36
N ILE A 48 -6.46 9.16 2.17
CA ILE A 48 -6.76 8.44 3.41
C ILE A 48 -7.40 9.37 4.44
N LEU A 49 -6.86 10.57 4.60
CA LEU A 49 -7.37 11.57 5.55
C LEU A 49 -8.76 12.08 5.17
N ASN A 50 -9.09 12.12 3.88
CA ASN A 50 -10.42 12.44 3.36
C ASN A 50 -11.41 11.25 3.44
N GLY A 51 -10.94 10.07 3.86
CA GLY A 51 -11.74 8.86 4.01
C GLY A 51 -12.28 8.64 5.43
N PRO A 52 -12.93 7.49 5.69
CA PRO A 52 -13.38 7.13 7.03
C PRO A 52 -12.20 6.93 7.99
N ASP A 53 -12.43 7.26 9.26
CA ASP A 53 -11.50 6.92 10.35
C ASP A 53 -11.36 5.40 10.50
N GLY A 54 -10.19 4.92 10.91
CA GLY A 54 -9.84 3.51 11.08
C GLY A 54 -8.47 3.13 10.50
N ALA A 55 -8.18 1.83 10.55
CA ALA A 55 -6.99 1.28 9.90
C ALA A 55 -7.19 1.16 8.38
N VAL A 56 -6.07 1.11 7.65
CA VAL A 56 -6.03 0.91 6.20
C VAL A 56 -5.59 -0.50 5.88
N GLY A 57 -6.32 -1.16 4.98
CA GLY A 57 -5.99 -2.48 4.45
C GLY A 57 -5.40 -2.40 3.05
N LEU A 58 -4.38 -3.21 2.75
CA LEU A 58 -3.87 -3.43 1.41
C LEU A 58 -3.98 -4.91 1.03
N VAL A 59 -4.42 -5.17 -0.20
CA VAL A 59 -4.50 -6.51 -0.78
C VAL A 59 -4.26 -6.42 -2.28
N GLY A 60 -3.63 -7.43 -2.88
CA GLY A 60 -3.36 -7.46 -4.33
C GLY A 60 -1.87 -7.39 -4.67
N GLU A 61 -1.58 -7.09 -5.94
CA GLU A 61 -0.21 -7.09 -6.47
C GLU A 61 0.61 -5.89 -5.94
N PRO A 62 1.92 -6.08 -5.68
CA PRO A 62 2.79 -5.04 -5.14
C PRO A 62 3.25 -4.03 -6.20
N THR A 63 2.32 -3.27 -6.76
CA THR A 63 2.62 -2.18 -7.71
C THR A 63 3.31 -0.99 -7.03
N VAL A 64 3.76 -0.02 -7.83
CA VAL A 64 4.30 1.24 -7.31
C VAL A 64 3.27 1.97 -6.42
N GLU A 65 1.99 1.97 -6.78
CA GLU A 65 0.91 2.52 -5.95
C GLU A 65 0.71 1.73 -4.66
N PHE A 66 0.86 0.39 -4.69
CA PHE A 66 0.77 -0.44 -3.49
C PHE A 66 1.86 -0.06 -2.49
N ILE A 67 3.11 0.06 -2.94
CA ILE A 67 4.23 0.46 -2.08
C ILE A 67 4.06 1.91 -1.59
N ALA A 68 3.60 2.82 -2.45
CA ALA A 68 3.29 4.19 -2.04
C ALA A 68 2.18 4.24 -0.97
N ALA A 69 1.18 3.35 -1.04
CA ALA A 69 0.10 3.29 -0.07
C ALA A 69 0.55 2.87 1.34
N ILE A 70 1.59 2.02 1.44
CA ILE A 70 2.21 1.67 2.72
C ILE A 70 2.70 2.95 3.42
N GLN A 71 3.49 3.75 2.71
CA GLN A 71 4.02 4.99 3.27
C GLN A 71 2.93 6.05 3.47
N GLY A 72 2.00 6.18 2.52
CA GLY A 72 0.87 7.11 2.63
C GLY A 72 0.01 6.85 3.87
N THR A 73 -0.17 5.57 4.23
CA THR A 73 -0.85 5.16 5.47
C THR A 73 -0.13 5.68 6.71
N TRP A 74 1.20 5.54 6.76
CA TRP A 74 2.01 6.05 7.87
C TRP A 74 2.07 7.57 7.94
N LEU A 75 2.11 8.26 6.79
CA LEU A 75 2.01 9.72 6.71
C LEU A 75 0.67 10.22 7.26
N ALA A 76 -0.43 9.54 6.92
CA ALA A 76 -1.76 9.83 7.44
C ALA A 76 -1.93 9.46 8.92
N GLY A 77 -0.91 8.92 9.58
CA GLY A 77 -0.97 8.51 10.99
C GLY A 77 -1.91 7.33 11.23
N ARG A 78 -2.18 6.51 10.22
CA ARG A 78 -3.06 5.35 10.30
C ARG A 78 -2.28 4.06 10.51
N SER A 79 -2.94 3.06 11.10
CA SER A 79 -2.44 1.69 11.16
C SER A 79 -2.63 0.99 9.81
N LEU A 80 -1.70 0.11 9.47
CA LEU A 80 -1.66 -0.62 8.20
C LEU A 80 -1.83 -2.13 8.43
N SER A 81 -2.62 -2.79 7.60
CA SER A 81 -2.64 -4.24 7.47
C SER A 81 -2.51 -4.66 6.02
N ILE A 82 -1.65 -5.64 5.74
CA ILE A 82 -1.45 -6.19 4.40
C ILE A 82 -1.89 -7.65 4.42
N LEU A 83 -2.85 -8.02 3.59
CA LEU A 83 -3.34 -9.39 3.46
C LEU A 83 -2.96 -9.98 2.09
N PRO A 84 -2.69 -11.30 2.03
CA PRO A 84 -2.29 -11.95 0.78
C PRO A 84 -3.46 -12.04 -0.20
N GLY A 85 -3.14 -11.97 -1.50
CA GLY A 85 -4.05 -12.37 -2.57
C GLY A 85 -4.40 -13.87 -2.53
N PRO A 86 -5.36 -14.31 -3.37
CA PRO A 86 -5.73 -15.71 -3.43
C PRO A 86 -4.53 -16.55 -3.90
N VAL A 87 -4.31 -17.69 -3.25
CA VAL A 87 -3.30 -18.66 -3.69
C VAL A 87 -3.85 -19.51 -4.83
N ARG A 88 -2.97 -20.16 -5.60
CA ARG A 88 -3.38 -21.05 -6.71
C ARG A 88 -4.36 -22.12 -6.20
N GLY A 89 -5.53 -22.20 -6.83
CA GLY A 89 -6.57 -23.16 -6.50
C GLY A 89 -7.43 -22.78 -5.29
N ALA A 90 -7.29 -21.56 -4.76
CA ALA A 90 -8.22 -21.03 -3.78
C ALA A 90 -9.61 -20.81 -4.40
N ASP A 91 -10.65 -20.98 -3.59
CA ASP A 91 -11.99 -20.49 -3.94
C ASP A 91 -12.02 -18.97 -3.73
N ASP A 92 -12.27 -18.23 -4.81
CA ASP A 92 -12.23 -16.75 -4.81
C ASP A 92 -13.25 -16.14 -3.85
N ARG A 93 -14.44 -16.74 -3.72
CA ARG A 93 -15.49 -16.23 -2.83
C ARG A 93 -15.12 -16.46 -1.37
N GLN A 94 -14.60 -17.64 -1.07
CA GLN A 94 -14.13 -17.96 0.28
C GLN A 94 -12.94 -17.08 0.68
N TRP A 95 -12.00 -16.84 -0.24
CA TRP A 95 -10.87 -15.94 -0.02
C TRP A 95 -11.33 -14.50 0.21
N ALA A 96 -12.21 -13.98 -0.64
CA ALA A 96 -12.71 -12.62 -0.54
C ALA A 96 -13.44 -12.41 0.79
N GLN A 97 -14.35 -13.33 1.16
CA GLN A 97 -15.06 -13.27 2.44
C GLN A 97 -14.10 -13.31 3.63
N SER A 98 -13.14 -14.25 3.63
CA SER A 98 -12.15 -14.35 4.70
C SER A 98 -11.28 -13.09 4.82
N THR A 99 -10.98 -12.41 3.70
CA THR A 99 -10.22 -11.17 3.68
C THR A 99 -11.02 -10.02 4.28
N VAL A 100 -12.30 -9.89 3.91
CA VAL A 100 -13.22 -8.90 4.49
C VAL A 100 -13.41 -9.12 5.99
N ASP A 101 -13.61 -10.37 6.42
CA ASP A 101 -13.78 -10.72 7.83
C ASP A 101 -12.53 -10.38 8.65
N ARG A 102 -11.34 -10.67 8.12
CA ARG A 102 -10.07 -10.31 8.78
C ARG A 102 -9.88 -8.80 8.88
N PHE A 103 -10.13 -8.06 7.81
CA PHE A 103 -10.00 -6.60 7.82
C PHE A 103 -11.00 -5.95 8.79
N SER A 104 -12.26 -6.37 8.76
CA SER A 104 -13.27 -5.85 9.69
C SER A 104 -12.92 -6.17 11.15
N GLY A 105 -12.43 -7.38 11.43
CA GLY A 105 -12.03 -7.81 12.78
C GLY A 105 -10.87 -7.04 13.38
N ILE A 106 -10.03 -6.40 12.56
CA ILE A 106 -8.89 -5.56 13.02
C ILE A 106 -9.15 -4.06 12.86
N GLY A 107 -10.39 -3.66 12.56
CA GLY A 107 -10.78 -2.26 12.48
C GLY A 107 -10.32 -1.54 11.20
N VAL A 108 -10.05 -2.28 10.11
CA VAL A 108 -9.83 -1.66 8.79
C VAL A 108 -11.14 -1.08 8.27
N ARG A 109 -11.08 0.17 7.81
CA ARG A 109 -12.26 0.94 7.33
C ARG A 109 -12.09 1.46 5.91
N GLN A 110 -10.88 1.43 5.38
CA GLN A 110 -10.56 1.73 3.99
C GLN A 110 -9.61 0.67 3.46
N VAL A 111 -9.90 0.13 2.28
CA VAL A 111 -9.07 -0.89 1.62
C VAL A 111 -8.61 -0.35 0.27
N PHE A 112 -7.31 -0.41 0.00
CA PHE A 112 -6.77 -0.23 -1.35
C PHE A 112 -6.41 -1.60 -1.93
N THR A 113 -6.74 -1.77 -3.21
CA THR A 113 -6.44 -2.99 -3.95
C THR A 113 -5.99 -2.65 -5.35
N HIS A 114 -5.19 -3.54 -5.93
CA HIS A 114 -4.85 -3.54 -7.34
C HIS A 114 -5.20 -4.91 -7.93
N GLY A 115 -6.19 -4.93 -8.82
CA GLY A 115 -6.78 -6.12 -9.41
C GLY A 115 -8.19 -5.81 -9.92
N VAL A 116 -8.56 -6.36 -11.06
CA VAL A 116 -9.90 -6.29 -11.66
C VAL A 116 -10.95 -7.03 -10.85
#